data_AF-A0A2R9B7H1-F1
#
_entry.id   AF-A0A2R9B7H1-F1
#
_cell.length_a   1.000
_cell.length_b   1.000
_cell.length_c   1.000
_cell.angle_alpha   90.00
_cell.angle_beta   90.00
_cell.angle_gamma   90.00
#
_symmetry.space_group_name_H-M   'P 1'
#
loop_
_entity.id
_entity.type
_entity.pdbx_description
1 polymer ?
#
loop_
_entity_poly.entity_id
_entity_poly.type
_entity_poly.pdbx_seq_one_letter_code
_entity_poly.pdbx_strand_id
1 'polypeptide(L)' 'MSANEDQEMELEALRSIYEGDESFRELSPVSFQYRIAEYISQATGSSRS' A
#
# COMPACT_ATOMS: atom_id res chain seq x y z
N MET A 1 -14.74 19.47 -14.96
CA MET A 1 -14.22 18.42 -14.07
C MET A 1 -15.19 18.34 -12.93
N SER A 2 -16.04 17.31 -12.96
CA SER A 2 -16.91 17.00 -11.84
C SER A 2 -16.08 16.29 -10.77
N ALA A 3 -16.43 16.44 -9.49
CA ALA A 3 -15.71 15.78 -8.39
C ALA A 3 -15.62 14.25 -8.54
N ASN A 4 -16.54 13.65 -9.32
CA ASN A 4 -16.53 12.22 -9.61
C ASN A 4 -15.48 11.84 -10.68
N GLU A 5 -15.26 12.68 -11.69
CA GLU A 5 -14.23 12.45 -12.73
C GLU A 5 -12.83 12.48 -12.12
N ASP A 6 -12.57 13.41 -11.20
CA ASP A 6 -11.27 13.53 -10.54
C ASP A 6 -11.01 12.31 -9.64
N GLN A 7 -12.03 11.85 -8.92
CA GLN A 7 -11.93 10.64 -8.09
C GLN A 7 -11.67 9.38 -8.91
N GLU A 8 -12.31 9.22 -10.07
CA GLU A 8 -12.08 8.09 -10.97
C GLU A 8 -10.65 8.09 -11.52
N MET A 9 -10.12 9.26 -11.91
CA MET A 9 -8.73 9.38 -12.36
C MET A 9 -7.72 9.05 -11.27
N GLU A 10 -7.95 9.52 -10.04
CA GLU A 10 -7.09 9.19 -8.89
C GLU A 10 -7.09 7.69 -8.60
N LEU A 11 -8.26 7.05 -8.67
CA LEU A 11 -8.42 5.61 -8.47
C LEU A 11 -7.67 4.79 -9.54
N GLU A 12 -7.76 5.20 -10.81
CA GLU A 12 -7.01 4.58 -11.91
C GLU A 12 -5.51 4.69 -11.71
N ALA A 13 -5.02 5.86 -11.29
CA ALA A 13 -3.61 6.06 -10.98
C ALA A 13 -3.14 5.15 -9.83
N LEU A 14 -3.94 5.04 -8.76
CA LEU A 14 -3.64 4.18 -7.61
C LEU A 14 -3.55 2.70 -8.00
N ARG A 15 -4.48 2.21 -8.83
CA ARG A 15 -4.46 0.83 -9.34
C ARG A 15 -3.24 0.55 -10.21
N SER A 16 -2.80 1.52 -11.01
CA SER A 16 -1.60 1.39 -11.83
C SER A 16 -0.32 1.33 -10.99
N ILE A 17 -0.23 2.12 -9.91
CA ILE A 17 0.95 2.11 -9.01
C ILE A 17 1.12 0.76 -8.31
N TYR A 18 0.03 0.13 -7.89
CA TYR A 18 0.05 -1.14 -7.17
C TYR A 18 -0.28 -2.35 -8.06
N GLU A 19 -0.15 -2.21 -9.38
CA GLU A 19 -0.40 -3.31 -10.31
C GLU A 19 0.54 -4.48 -10.00
N GLY A 20 -0.03 -5.64 -9.64
CA GLY A 20 0.71 -6.84 -9.31
C GLY A 20 1.32 -6.91 -7.90
N ASP A 21 1.11 -5.90 -7.03
CA ASP A 21 1.55 -5.95 -5.64
C ASP A 21 0.54 -6.70 -4.75
N GLU A 22 0.87 -7.94 -4.35
CA GLU A 22 0.03 -8.77 -3.47
C GLU A 22 -0.15 -8.21 -2.06
N SER A 23 0.68 -7.23 -1.66
CA SER A 23 0.55 -6.55 -0.37
C SER A 23 -0.56 -5.50 -0.39
N PHE A 24 -0.98 -5.04 -1.57
CA PHE A 24 -2.05 -4.07 -1.75
C PHE A 24 -3.38 -4.76 -2.07
N ARG A 25 -4.46 -4.30 -1.43
CA ARG A 25 -5.82 -4.80 -1.66
C ARG A 25 -6.81 -3.65 -1.67
N GLU A 26 -7.57 -3.53 -2.75
CA GLU A 26 -8.76 -2.68 -2.82
C GLU A 26 -9.94 -3.36 -2.12
N LEU A 27 -10.58 -2.65 -1.17
CA LEU A 27 -11.77 -3.12 -0.46
C LEU A 27 -13.04 -2.47 -1.02
N SER A 28 -12.95 -1.20 -1.40
CA SER A 28 -13.99 -0.42 -2.08
C SER A 28 -13.34 0.75 -2.86
N PRO A 29 -14.09 1.49 -3.70
CA PRO A 29 -13.54 2.64 -4.44
C PRO A 29 -12.93 3.75 -3.57
N VAL A 30 -13.21 3.74 -2.26
CA VAL A 30 -12.71 4.73 -1.29
C VAL A 30 -11.97 4.07 -0.11
N SER A 31 -11.67 2.77 -0.17
CA SER A 31 -11.04 2.05 0.93
C SER A 31 -10.08 0.99 0.45
N PHE A 32 -8.86 1.05 0.98
CA PHE A 32 -7.73 0.21 0.57
C PHE A 32 -6.98 -0.31 1.79
N GLN A 33 -6.29 -1.43 1.61
CA GLN A 33 -5.46 -2.05 2.62
C GLN A 33 -4.06 -2.33 2.04
N TYR A 34 -3.02 -2.04 2.81
CA TYR A 34 -1.64 -2.37 2.46
C TYR A 34 -0.96 -3.16 3.58
N ARG A 35 -0.28 -4.25 3.24
CA ARG A 35 0.50 -5.04 4.19
C ARG A 35 1.89 -4.41 4.35
N ILE A 36 2.16 -3.87 5.53
CA ILE A 36 3.50 -3.40 5.88
C ILE A 36 4.31 -4.62 6.32
N ALA A 37 5.36 -4.97 5.57
CA ALA A 37 6.35 -5.92 6.06
C ALA A 37 7.14 -5.24 7.19
N GLU A 38 7.07 -5.77 8.41
CA GLU A 38 7.89 -5.30 9.52
C GLU A 38 9.38 -5.55 9.20
N TYR A 39 10.09 -4.50 8.77
CA TYR A 39 11.54 -4.47 8.79
C TYR A 39 12.01 -4.34 10.25
N ILE A 40 11.84 -5.39 11.05
CA ILE A 40 12.61 -5.52 12.28
C ILE A 40 14.04 -5.86 11.85
N SER A 41 14.82 -4.81 11.56
CA SER A 41 16.27 -4.94 11.40
C SER A 41 16.82 -5.63 12.64
N GLN A 42 17.66 -6.65 12.40
CA GLN A 42 18.31 -7.50 13.39
C GLN A 42 19.19 -6.72 14.37
N ALA A 43 18.57 -6.01 15.33
CA ALA A 43 19.23 -5.42 16.47
C ALA A 43 19.03 -6.29 17.72
N THR A 44 19.00 -7.62 17.58
CA THR A 44 19.30 -8.48 18.73
C THR A 44 20.81 -8.50 18.88
N GLY A 45 21.31 -7.56 19.70
CA GLY A 45 22.70 -7.50 20.11
C GLY A 45 23.15 -8.86 20.64
N SER A 46 23.96 -9.57 19.85
CA SER A 46 24.76 -10.68 20.35
C SER A 46 26.03 -10.09 20.96
N SER A 47 25.90 -9.47 22.14
CA SER A 47 27.02 -9.35 23.06
C SER A 47 27.24 -10.75 23.65
N ARG A 48 28.03 -11.56 22.93
CA ARG A 48 28.63 -12.76 23.50
C ARG A 48 29.52 -12.32 24.66
N SER A 49 29.10 -12.71 25.86
CA SER A 49 29.90 -12.71 27.09
C SER A 49 30.94 -13.83 27.03
#